data_AF-A0A924A7Q1-F1
#
_entry.id   AF-A0A924A7Q1-F1
#
_cell.length_a   1.000
_cell.length_b   1.000
_cell.length_c   1.000
_cell.angle_alpha   90.00
_cell.angle_beta   90.00
_cell.angle_gamma   90.00
#
_symmetry.space_group_name_H-M   'P 1'
#
loop_
_entity.id
_entity.type
_entity.pdbx_description
1 polymer ?
#
loop_
_entity_poly.entity_id
_entity_poly.type
_entity_poly.pdbx_seq_one_letter_code
_entity_poly.pdbx_strand_id
1 'polypeptide(L)' 'MKLKIDNEALAQEFFKDSILLGIVAPVKDYQLCWQMNQVLGFDFRINNGFEIQLTKKERKYFFSIYEFPVPSTSL' A
#
# COMPACT_ATOMS: atom_id res chain seq x y z
N MET A 1 14.64 30.68 -17.07
CA MET A 1 13.64 29.94 -16.26
C MET A 1 14.15 28.53 -16.04
N LYS A 2 14.28 28.07 -14.80
CA LYS A 2 14.75 26.73 -14.48
C LYS A 2 13.52 25.86 -14.23
N LEU A 3 13.12 25.08 -15.24
CA LEU A 3 12.00 24.14 -15.11
C LEU A 3 12.47 23.01 -14.18
N LYS A 4 11.84 22.89 -13.01
CA LYS A 4 12.08 21.81 -12.04
C LYS A 4 10.81 20.99 -11.98
N ILE A 5 10.96 19.67 -12.11
CA ILE A 5 9.84 18.75 -11.88
C ILE A 5 9.47 18.81 -10.40
N ASP A 6 8.19 19.05 -10.14
CA ASP A 6 7.62 18.99 -8.81
C ASP A 6 7.22 17.53 -8.52
N ASN A 7 8.15 16.79 -7.91
CA ASN A 7 7.92 15.39 -7.56
C ASN A 7 6.83 15.23 -6.48
N GLU A 8 6.59 16.25 -5.63
CA GLU A 8 5.55 16.19 -4.59
C GLU A 8 4.17 16.26 -5.23
N ALA A 9 3.97 17.20 -6.15
CA ALA A 9 2.73 17.31 -6.91
C ALA A 9 2.45 16.04 -7.72
N LEU A 10 3.47 15.47 -8.36
CA LEU A 10 3.36 14.26 -9.17
C LEU A 10 2.98 13.03 -8.31
N ALA A 11 3.58 12.91 -7.11
CA ALA A 11 3.23 11.85 -6.17
C ALA A 11 1.79 11.99 -5.66
N GLN A 12 1.36 13.22 -5.32
CA GLN A 12 -0.02 13.47 -4.89
C GLN A 12 -1.04 13.08 -5.96
N GLU A 13 -0.77 13.40 -7.22
CA GLU A 13 -1.64 13.04 -8.34
C GLU A 13 -1.66 11.52 -8.57
N PHE A 14 -0.50 10.86 -8.50
CA PHE A 14 -0.37 9.41 -8.66
C PHE A 14 -1.18 8.62 -7.62
N PHE A 15 -1.16 9.05 -6.35
CA PHE A 15 -1.85 8.36 -5.25
C PHE A 15 -3.25 8.90 -4.94
N LYS A 16 -3.77 9.84 -5.74
CA LYS A 16 -5.03 10.56 -5.45
C LYS A 16 -6.22 9.64 -5.17
N ASP A 17 -6.36 8.57 -5.95
CA ASP A 17 -7.48 7.62 -5.86
C ASP A 17 -7.09 6.33 -5.10
N SER A 18 -5.89 6.29 -4.51
CA SER A 18 -5.42 5.16 -3.73
C SER A 18 -5.91 5.24 -2.29
N ILE A 19 -6.35 4.10 -1.74
CA ILE A 19 -6.70 3.97 -0.32
C ILE A 19 -5.62 3.13 0.37
N LEU A 20 -5.06 3.67 1.45
CA LEU A 20 -4.09 2.96 2.29
C LEU A 20 -4.71 2.63 3.66
N LEU A 21 -4.62 1.37 4.06
CA LEU A 21 -5.12 0.87 5.34
C LEU A 21 -3.99 0.23 6.14
N GLY A 22 -3.74 0.73 7.35
CA GLY A 22 -2.81 0.12 8.30
C GLY A 22 -3.53 -0.81 9.26
N ILE A 23 -3.22 -2.11 9.24
CA ILE A 23 -3.86 -3.12 10.08
C ILE A 23 -2.83 -3.79 10.99
N VAL A 24 -3.16 -3.94 12.27
CA VAL A 24 -2.37 -4.69 13.25
C VAL A 24 -3.24 -5.80 13.80
N ALA A 25 -2.78 -7.04 13.68
CA ALA A 25 -3.51 -8.21 14.17
C ALA A 25 -2.52 -9.26 14.73
N PRO A 26 -2.94 -10.09 15.70
CA PRO A 26 -2.10 -11.15 16.28
C PRO A 26 -2.08 -12.42 15.38
N VAL A 27 -2.03 -12.25 14.06
CA VAL A 27 -1.99 -13.34 13.07
C VAL A 27 -0.94 -13.03 12.01
N LYS A 28 -0.53 -14.04 11.23
CA LYS A 28 0.41 -13.80 10.13
C LYS A 28 -0.27 -12.98 9.03
N ASP A 29 0.49 -12.09 8.41
CA ASP A 29 0.03 -11.17 7.38
C ASP A 29 -0.68 -11.87 6.21
N TYR A 30 -0.12 -12.96 5.68
CA TYR A 30 -0.73 -13.72 4.59
C TYR A 30 -2.04 -14.40 4.99
N GLN A 31 -2.19 -14.78 6.27
CA GLN A 31 -3.42 -15.43 6.77
C GLN A 31 -4.54 -14.40 6.84
N LEU A 32 -4.25 -13.21 7.38
CA LEU A 32 -5.19 -12.11 7.42
C LEU A 32 -5.62 -11.70 6.00
N CYS A 33 -4.66 -11.54 5.09
CA CYS A 33 -4.92 -11.20 3.71
C CYS A 33 -5.83 -12.23 3.02
N TRP A 34 -5.54 -13.53 3.19
CA TRP A 34 -6.39 -14.58 2.65
C TRP A 34 -7.82 -14.52 3.18
N GLN A 35 -8.00 -14.31 4.49
CA GLN A 35 -9.33 -14.13 5.11
C GLN A 35 -10.05 -12.89 4.56
N MET A 36 -9.34 -11.76 4.41
CA MET A 36 -9.90 -10.54 3.85
C MET A 36 -10.38 -10.75 2.40
N ASN A 37 -9.61 -11.46 1.58
CA ASN A 37 -10.02 -11.77 0.20
C ASN A 37 -11.31 -12.58 0.15
N GLN A 38 -11.50 -13.53 1.07
CA GLN A 38 -12.74 -14.32 1.13
C GLN A 38 -13.97 -13.51 1.56
N VAL A 39 -13.80 -12.49 2.41
CA VAL A 39 -14.91 -11.72 2.99
C VAL A 39 -15.27 -10.49 2.16
N LEU A 40 -14.28 -9.79 1.62
CA LEU A 40 -14.47 -8.49 0.96
C LEU A 40 -14.63 -8.59 -0.56
N GLY A 41 -14.33 -9.75 -1.17
CA GLY A 41 -14.36 -9.92 -2.62
C GLY A 41 -13.20 -9.24 -3.35
N PHE A 42 -12.15 -8.85 -2.64
CA PHE A 42 -10.89 -8.38 -3.23
C PHE A 42 -9.91 -9.54 -3.42
N ASP A 43 -8.91 -9.36 -4.29
CA ASP A 43 -7.81 -10.31 -4.44
C ASP A 43 -6.47 -9.65 -4.12
N PHE A 44 -6.29 -9.24 -2.87
CA PHE A 44 -5.03 -8.64 -2.40
C PHE A 44 -3.85 -9.59 -2.61
N ARG A 45 -2.77 -9.09 -3.21
CA ARG A 45 -1.51 -9.81 -3.44
C ARG A 45 -0.35 -9.05 -2.82
N ILE A 46 0.65 -9.80 -2.34
CA ILE A 46 1.86 -9.19 -1.77
C ILE A 46 2.63 -8.47 -2.87
N ASN A 47 2.97 -7.20 -2.64
CA ASN A 47 3.85 -6.45 -3.51
C ASN A 47 5.24 -6.36 -2.87
N ASN A 48 6.18 -7.18 -3.37
CA ASN A 48 7.57 -7.19 -2.90
C ASN A 48 8.40 -6.00 -3.42
N GLY A 49 7.86 -5.20 -4.33
CA GLY A 49 8.49 -3.99 -4.85
C GLY A 49 8.29 -2.77 -3.95
N PHE A 50 7.31 -2.82 -3.04
CA PHE A 50 7.07 -1.79 -2.04
C PHE A 50 7.26 -2.33 -0.63
N GLU A 51 8.15 -1.72 0.13
CA GLU A 51 8.34 -2.01 1.53
C GLU A 51 8.33 -0.69 2.31
N ILE A 52 7.45 -0.58 3.31
CA ILE A 52 7.49 0.56 4.23
C ILE A 52 8.49 0.21 5.32
N GLN A 53 9.62 0.91 5.32
CA GLN A 53 10.60 0.85 6.40
C GLN A 53 10.38 2.01 7.37
N LEU A 54 10.10 1.69 8.63
CA LEU A 54 10.03 2.67 9.72
C LEU A 54 11.21 2.46 10.67
N THR A 55 12.00 3.51 10.88
CA THR A 55 13.07 3.49 11.90
C THR A 55 12.61 4.27 13.14
N LYS A 56 12.48 3.60 14.29
CA LYS A 56 12.06 4.23 15.54
C LYS A 56 12.86 3.66 16.71
N LYS A 57 13.48 4.53 17.51
CA LYS A 57 14.32 4.14 18.67
C LYS A 57 15.35 3.07 18.31
N GLU A 58 16.14 3.32 17.24
CA GLU A 58 17.16 2.40 16.72
C GLU A 58 16.65 1.04 16.20
N ARG A 59 15.33 0.82 16.18
CA ARG A 59 14.70 -0.39 15.62
C ARG A 59 14.17 -0.10 14.24
N LYS A 60 14.42 -1.04 13.32
CA LYS A 60 13.86 -1.04 11.98
C LYS A 60 12.63 -1.95 11.98
N TYR A 61 11.51 -1.41 11.56
CA TYR A 61 10.27 -2.13 11.33
C TYR A 61 10.03 -2.18 9.82
N PHE A 62 9.61 -3.35 9.36
CA PHE A 62 9.29 -3.62 7.98
C PHE A 62 7.83 -4.05 7.92
N PHE A 63 7.07 -3.48 7.00
CA PHE A 63 5.67 -3.79 6.82
C PHE A 63 5.47 -4.36 5.42
N SER A 64 4.93 -5.58 5.36
CA SER A 64 4.46 -6.19 4.13
C SER A 64 3.32 -5.35 3.54
N ILE A 65 3.39 -5.07 2.24
CA ILE A 65 2.32 -4.37 1.52
C ILE A 65 1.56 -5.39 0.68
N TYR A 66 0.24 -5.38 0.85
CA TYR A 66 -0.69 -6.12 0.01
C TYR A 66 -1.53 -5.12 -0.76
N GLU A 67 -1.61 -5.29 -2.07
CA GLU A 67 -2.33 -4.39 -2.96
C GLU A 67 -3.36 -5.14 -3.80
N PHE A 68 -4.40 -4.43 -4.18
CA PHE A 68 -5.37 -4.90 -5.16
C PHE A 68 -5.69 -3.72 -6.09
N PRO A 69 -5.30 -3.79 -7.37
CA PRO A 69 -5.66 -2.77 -8.33
C PRO A 69 -7.16 -2.85 -8.60
N VAL A 70 -7.91 -1.89 -8.04
CA VAL A 70 -9.33 -1.77 -8.33
C VAL A 70 -9.46 -1.43 -9.82
N PRO A 71 -10.23 -2.22 -10.60
CA PRO A 71 -10.47 -1.89 -12.00
C PRO A 71 -11.01 -0.46 -12.08
N SER A 72 -10.36 0.39 -12.87
CA SER A 72 -10.82 1.75 -13.10
C SER A 72 -12.27 1.70 -13.57
N THR A 73 -13.19 2.28 -12.82
CA THR A 73 -14.49 2.68 -13.37
C THR A 73 -14.24 3.89 -14.26
N SER A 74 -13.60 3.66 -15.41
CA SER A 74 -13.58 4.64 -16.47
C SER A 74 -15.00 4.70 -17.03
N LEU A 75 -15.76 5.72 -16.64
CA LEU A 75 -16.94 6.21 -17.35
C LEU A 75 -16.52 7.29 -18.33
#